data_AF-A0A432KGZ1-F1
#
_entry.id   AF-A0A432KGZ1-F1
#
_cell.length_a   1.000
_cell.length_b   1.000
_cell.length_c   1.000
_cell.angle_alpha   90.00
_cell.angle_beta   90.00
_cell.angle_gamma   90.00
#
_symmetry.space_group_name_H-M   'P 1'
#
loop_
_entity.id
_entity.type
_entity.pdbx_description
1 polymer ?
#
loop_
_entity_poly.entity_id
_entity_poly.type
_entity_poly.pdbx_seq_one_letter_code
_entity_poly.pdbx_strand_id
1 'polypeptide(L)' 'YLFAGSHQAAEMTAAMYSFMATCKKNNVNELEWLKDVFERIQSHKQKHLYQLLPNNWEKYKNS' A
#
# COMPACT_ATOMS: atom_id res chain seq x y z
N TYR A 1 -4.54 9.65 -28.30
CA TYR A 1 -4.84 8.97 -27.02
C TYR A 1 -3.70 9.20 -26.01
N LEU A 2 -3.46 10.45 -25.60
CA LEU A 2 -2.34 10.83 -24.71
C LEU A 2 -2.78 11.15 -23.26
N PHE A 3 -4.05 10.92 -22.92
CA PHE A 3 -4.64 11.32 -21.63
C PHE A 3 -5.44 10.20 -20.93
N ALA A 4 -5.52 9.01 -21.53
CA ALA A 4 -6.21 7.86 -20.92
C ALA A 4 -5.34 7.10 -19.89
N GLY A 5 -4.02 7.32 -19.88
CA GLY A 5 -3.12 6.76 -18.87
C GLY A 5 -2.90 7.67 -17.66
N SER A 6 -3.11 8.98 -17.79
CA SER A 6 -2.82 9.95 -16.74
C SER A 6 -3.87 9.97 -15.64
N HIS A 7 -5.14 9.73 -15.93
CA HIS A 7 -6.17 9.65 -14.89
C HIS A 7 -5.93 8.44 -13.96
N GLN A 8 -5.73 7.26 -14.55
CA GLN A 8 -5.49 6.04 -13.79
C GLN A 8 -4.15 6.09 -13.04
N ALA A 9 -3.10 6.67 -13.64
CA ALA A 9 -1.83 6.92 -12.95
C ALA A 9 -1.96 7.98 -11.84
N ALA A 10 -2.78 9.01 -12.02
CA ALA A 10 -3.05 10.02 -11.00
C ALA A 10 -3.85 9.44 -9.83
N GLU A 11 -4.86 8.60 -10.10
CA GLU A 11 -5.62 7.88 -9.07
C GLU A 11 -4.72 6.93 -8.28
N MET A 12 -3.87 6.15 -8.96
CA MET A 12 -2.86 5.30 -8.32
C MET A 12 -1.91 6.12 -7.44
N THR A 13 -1.42 7.25 -7.95
CA THR A 13 -0.54 8.15 -7.21
C THR A 13 -1.24 8.75 -5.98
N ALA A 14 -2.49 9.17 -6.12
CA ALA A 14 -3.31 9.69 -5.03
C ALA A 14 -3.58 8.61 -3.96
N ALA A 15 -3.85 7.37 -4.38
CA ALA A 15 -3.99 6.23 -3.48
C ALA A 15 -2.69 5.96 -2.73
N MET A 16 -1.54 5.90 -3.43
CA MET A 16 -0.22 5.74 -2.81
C MET A 16 0.08 6.86 -1.80
N TYR A 17 -0.23 8.11 -2.14
CA TYR A 17 -0.04 9.23 -1.24
C TYR A 17 -0.91 9.12 0.02
N SER A 18 -2.16 8.67 -0.15
CA SER A 18 -3.07 8.41 0.98
C SER A 18 -2.53 7.29 1.88
N PHE A 19 -1.95 6.23 1.29
CA PHE A 19 -1.30 5.16 2.06
C PHE A 19 -0.07 5.66 2.80
N MET A 20 0.84 6.39 2.15
CA MET A 20 2.03 6.98 2.79
C MET A 20 1.66 7.92 3.94
N ALA A 21 0.65 8.78 3.75
CA ALA A 21 0.13 9.64 4.81
C ALA A 21 -0.43 8.82 5.99
N THR A 22 -1.08 7.69 5.70
CA THR A 22 -1.56 6.76 6.73
C THR A 22 -0.41 6.08 7.47
N CYS A 23 0.67 5.68 6.78
CA CYS A 23 1.89 5.15 7.42
C CYS A 23 2.45 6.14 8.44
N LYS A 24 2.63 7.41 8.02
CA LYS A 24 3.12 8.48 8.91
C LYS A 24 2.25 8.67 10.14
N LYS A 25 0.92 8.66 9.97
CA LYS A 25 -0.03 8.80 11.09
C LYS A 25 0.06 7.64 12.09
N ASN A 26 0.37 6.44 11.61
CA ASN A 26 0.49 5.24 12.44
C ASN A 26 1.92 4.99 12.94
N ASN A 27 2.87 5.91 12.75
CA ASN A 27 4.31 5.69 13.06
C ASN A 27 4.91 4.45 12.37
N VAL A 28 4.34 4.05 11.24
CA VAL A 28 4.82 2.93 10.44
C VAL A 28 5.88 3.42 9.45
N ASN A 29 7.00 2.69 9.35
CA ASN A 29 8.02 2.97 8.35
C ASN A 29 7.47 2.73 6.94
N GLU A 30 7.26 3.80 6.18
CA GLU A 30 6.68 3.77 4.83
C GLU A 30 7.49 2.90 3.85
N LEU A 31 8.83 2.93 3.95
CA LEU A 31 9.72 2.13 3.10
C LEU A 31 9.65 0.63 3.43
N GLU A 32 9.69 0.28 4.72
CA GLU A 32 9.58 -1.11 5.19
C GLU A 32 8.22 -1.70 4.81
N TRP A 33 7.16 -0.93 5.06
CA TRP A 33 5.80 -1.29 4.70
C TRP A 33 5.68 -1.53 3.20
N LEU A 34 6.14 -0.58 2.37
CA LEU A 34 6.04 -0.69 0.92
C LEU A 34 6.80 -1.91 0.39
N LYS A 35 8.00 -2.17 0.90
CA LYS A 35 8.80 -3.33 0.51
C LYS A 35 8.09 -4.64 0.84
N ASP A 36 7.63 -4.79 2.08
CA ASP A 36 6.91 -5.99 2.52
C ASP A 36 5.58 -6.18 1.76
N VAL A 37 4.86 -5.08 1.49
CA VAL A 37 3.65 -5.10 0.64
C VAL A 37 3.98 -5.59 -0.76
N PHE A 38 5.05 -5.11 -1.40
CA PHE A 38 5.45 -5.57 -2.74
C PHE A 38 5.88 -7.04 -2.76
N GLU A 39 6.55 -7.53 -1.72
CA GLU A 39 6.93 -8.94 -1.62
C GLU A 39 5.69 -9.82 -1.38
N ARG A 40 4.79 -9.41 -0.49
CA ARG A 40 3.58 -10.17 -0.13
C ARG A 40 2.54 -10.12 -1.23
N ILE A 41 2.30 -8.98 -1.87
CA ILE A 41 1.19 -8.78 -2.84
C ILE A 41 1.26 -9.74 -4.02
N GLN A 42 2.47 -10.17 -4.43
CA GLN A 42 2.62 -11.16 -5.50
C GLN A 42 2.13 -12.55 -5.10
N SER A 43 2.24 -12.91 -3.82
CA SER A 43 1.81 -14.21 -3.29
C SER A 43 0.49 -14.14 -2.52
N HIS A 44 -0.03 -12.95 -2.24
CA HIS A 44 -1.23 -12.74 -1.43
C HIS A 44 -2.51 -12.78 -2.27
N LYS A 45 -3.54 -13.44 -1.73
CA LYS A 45 -4.87 -13.43 -2.33
C LYS A 45 -5.52 -12.06 -2.11
N GLN A 46 -6.27 -11.57 -3.08
CA GLN A 46 -6.97 -10.27 -3.01
C GLN A 46 -7.81 -10.11 -1.72
N LYS A 47 -8.40 -11.20 -1.23
CA LYS A 47 -9.15 -11.25 0.02
C LYS A 47 -8.34 -10.93 1.28
N HIS A 48 -7.01 -10.87 1.22
CA HIS A 48 -6.13 -10.55 2.35
C HIS A 48 -5.40 -9.21 2.18
N LEU A 49 -5.69 -8.43 1.12
CA LEU A 49 -5.08 -7.12 0.89
C LEU A 49 -5.30 -6.14 2.05
N TYR A 50 -6.41 -6.26 2.77
CA TYR A 50 -6.66 -5.42 3.96
C TYR A 50 -5.64 -5.65 5.09
N GLN A 51 -4.95 -6.80 5.10
CA GLN A 51 -3.88 -7.10 6.07
C GLN A 51 -2.61 -6.31 5.77
N LEU A 52 -2.42 -5.97 4.49
CA LEU A 52 -1.33 -5.15 4.00
C LEU A 52 -1.58 -3.64 4.18
N LEU A 53 -2.75 -3.23 4.67
CA LEU A 53 -2.98 -1.82 5.00
C LEU A 53 -2.06 -1.40 6.16
N PRO A 54 -1.50 -0.19 6.16
CA PRO A 54 -0.53 0.23 7.16
C PRO A 54 -1.06 0.18 8.60
N ASN A 55 -2.37 0.33 8.79
CA ASN A 55 -3.03 0.21 10.10
C ASN A 55 -3.07 -1.24 10.64
N ASN A 56 -3.02 -2.23 9.76
CA ASN A 56 -3.11 -3.66 10.10
C ASN A 56 -1.76 -4.37 9.94
N TRP A 57 -0.88 -3.83 9.10
CA TRP A 57 0.37 -4.44 8.71
C TRP A 57 1.25 -4.85 9.89
N GLU A 58 1.39 -3.99 10.91
CA GLU A 58 2.17 -4.32 12.11
C GLU A 58 1.63 -5.55 12.85
N LYS A 59 0.32 -5.77 12.83
CA LYS A 59 -0.30 -6.96 13.44
C LYS A 59 0.00 -8.25 12.66
N TYR A 60 0.15 -8.15 11.34
CA TYR A 60 0.37 -9.30 10.45
C TYR A 60 1.85 -9.48 10.04
N LYS A 61 2.75 -8.56 10.43
CA LYS A 61 4.19 -8.68 10.25
C LYS A 61 4.79 -9.75 11.17
N ASN A 62 4.25 -9.90 12.38
CA ASN A 62 4.84 -10.65 13.48
C ASN A 62 4.22 -12.04 13.75
N SER A 63 3.44 -12.60 12.82
CA SER A 63 2.77 -13.89 13.01
C SER A 63 3.27 -14.98 12.09
#